data_AF-A0A535DCR7-F1
#
_entry.id   AF-A0A535DCR7-F1
#
_cell.length_a   1.000
_cell.length_b   1.000
_cell.length_c   1.000
_cell.angle_alpha   90.00
_cell.angle_beta   90.00
_cell.angle_gamma   90.00
#
_symmetry.space_group_name_H-M   'P 1'
#
loop_
_entity.id
_entity.type
_entity.pdbx_description
1 polymer ?
#
loop_
_entity_poly.entity_id
_entity_poly.type
_entity_poly.pdbx_seq_one_letter_code
_entity_poly.pdbx_strand_id
1 'polypeptide(L)'
;MARRARQRDWAPRRSSRGNSGGDEVRLTRTADPWRDTDVIDSRAPRTNQAIVGTLSLIAFVTGWWPILGLLAAQLAIGLTFGRRYCLPCLLYFEVLQPRFGEGPIEDSRPPRFANVVGAIFLGSATIAYLVGQSAIGLVLGLLVAALALLAATTGLCVGCEIYRFAARLRGIRARRIDSVDLAELGASSAGGEVVVEFTHPLCTDCRSLEAELPPSRSGRREPLPPASPDT
;
A
#
# COMPACT_ATOMS: atom_id res chain seq x y z
N MET A 1 26.77 11.92 2.26
CA MET A 1 25.47 12.63 2.34
C MET A 1 24.41 11.70 2.92
N ALA A 2 24.34 11.60 4.25
CA ALA A 2 23.39 10.72 4.94
C ALA A 2 22.06 11.47 5.18
N ARG A 3 20.98 11.01 4.56
CA ARG A 3 19.63 11.51 4.84
C ARG A 3 19.20 10.98 6.21
N ARG A 4 19.17 11.86 7.22
CA ARG A 4 18.56 11.60 8.53
C ARG A 4 17.10 11.17 8.32
N ALA A 5 16.78 9.91 8.61
CA ALA A 5 15.42 9.45 8.76
C ALA A 5 14.81 10.17 9.97
N ARG A 6 13.81 11.02 9.73
CA ARG A 6 13.02 11.61 10.81
C ARG A 6 12.22 10.49 11.47
N GLN A 7 12.70 9.98 12.60
CA GLN A 7 11.85 9.31 13.58
C GLN A 7 10.73 10.29 13.92
N ARG A 8 9.51 9.97 13.48
CA ARG A 8 8.32 10.74 13.83
C ARG A 8 7.78 10.11 15.10
N ASP A 9 7.85 10.85 16.20
CA ASP A 9 7.24 10.48 17.47
C ASP A 9 5.75 10.21 17.26
N TRP A 10 5.36 8.95 17.38
CA TRP A 10 3.96 8.54 17.36
C TRP A 10 3.37 8.77 18.75
N ALA A 11 2.62 9.86 18.90
CA ALA A 11 1.76 10.07 20.07
C ALA A 11 0.38 9.45 19.80
N PRO A 12 -0.12 8.52 20.63
CA PRO A 12 -1.46 7.99 20.48
C PRO A 12 -2.49 9.11 20.65
N ARG A 13 -3.24 9.43 19.60
CA ARG A 13 -4.37 10.36 19.69
C ARG A 13 -5.42 9.75 20.62
N ARG A 14 -5.54 10.29 21.84
CA ARG A 14 -6.65 9.96 22.74
C ARG A 14 -7.95 10.34 22.03
N SER A 15 -8.85 9.37 21.86
CA SER A 15 -10.22 9.62 21.44
C SER A 15 -10.90 10.47 22.52
N SER A 16 -11.06 11.77 22.27
CA SER A 16 -11.84 12.65 23.11
C SER A 16 -13.32 12.24 22.98
N ARG A 17 -13.86 11.60 24.02
CA ARG A 17 -15.31 11.50 24.22
C ARG A 17 -15.84 12.89 24.59
N GLY A 18 -16.84 13.37 23.85
CA GLY A 18 -17.78 14.43 24.27
C GLY A 18 -17.69 15.73 23.46
N ASN A 19 -18.67 16.01 22.60
CA ASN A 19 -19.98 16.62 22.94
C ASN A 19 -20.61 17.25 21.67
N SER A 20 -21.82 16.80 21.33
CA SER A 20 -22.93 17.49 20.64
C SER A 20 -22.66 18.52 19.52
N GLY A 21 -23.07 18.18 18.28
CA GLY A 21 -23.46 19.17 17.27
C GLY A 21 -23.08 18.82 15.82
N GLY A 22 -23.98 18.16 15.08
CA GLY A 22 -23.92 17.96 13.63
C GLY A 22 -23.37 16.60 13.19
N ASP A 23 -24.27 15.69 12.79
CA ASP A 23 -23.95 14.39 12.19
C ASP A 23 -23.31 14.54 10.80
N GLU A 24 -22.04 14.95 10.77
CA GLU A 24 -21.15 14.55 9.69
C GLU A 24 -20.45 13.29 10.19
N VAL A 25 -20.79 12.12 9.62
CA VAL A 25 -20.07 10.86 9.84
C VAL A 25 -18.65 11.06 9.31
N ARG A 26 -17.79 11.70 10.10
CA ARG A 26 -16.40 11.95 9.78
C ARG A 26 -15.73 10.59 9.73
N LEU A 27 -15.46 10.12 8.51
CA LEU A 27 -14.75 8.87 8.29
C LEU A 27 -13.50 8.86 9.18
N THR A 28 -13.49 7.98 10.18
CA THR A 28 -12.34 7.83 11.06
C THR A 28 -11.35 6.94 10.32
N ARG A 29 -10.51 7.56 9.50
CA ARG A 29 -9.40 6.88 8.82
C ARG A 29 -8.36 6.47 9.87
N THR A 30 -7.90 5.22 9.82
CA THR A 30 -6.84 4.73 10.69
C THR A 30 -5.49 5.25 10.20
N ALA A 31 -5.27 5.26 8.89
CA ALA A 31 -4.08 5.80 8.25
C ALA A 31 -4.40 7.10 7.49
N ASP A 32 -3.58 8.14 7.66
CA ASP A 32 -3.74 9.39 6.93
C ASP A 32 -3.21 9.22 5.48
N PRO A 33 -4.05 9.41 4.44
CA PRO A 33 -3.66 9.21 3.04
C PRO A 33 -2.56 10.15 2.54
N TRP A 34 -2.17 11.18 3.28
CA TRP A 34 -1.22 12.18 2.84
C TRP A 34 0.04 12.24 3.71
N ARG A 35 -0.01 11.65 4.91
CA ARG A 35 1.10 11.58 5.86
C ARG A 35 1.68 10.18 5.98
N ASP A 36 0.84 9.15 5.96
CA ASP A 36 1.25 7.75 6.12
C ASP A 36 1.43 7.11 4.74
N THR A 37 2.50 7.48 4.05
CA THR A 37 2.73 7.07 2.65
C THR A 37 3.34 5.68 2.48
N ASP A 38 3.86 5.10 3.56
CA ASP A 38 4.42 3.74 3.54
C ASP A 38 3.32 2.67 3.58
N VAL A 39 2.09 3.07 3.90
CA VAL A 39 0.91 2.22 3.88
C VAL A 39 -0.18 2.78 2.98
N ILE A 40 -1.07 1.91 2.55
CA ILE A 40 -2.18 2.27 1.67
C ILE A 40 -3.38 1.35 1.89
N ASP A 41 -4.57 1.91 1.76
CA ASP A 41 -5.79 1.13 1.67
C ASP A 41 -5.76 0.26 0.41
N SER A 42 -5.89 -1.05 0.58
CA SER A 42 -5.82 -2.06 -0.50
C SER A 42 -6.85 -1.85 -1.62
N ARG A 43 -7.94 -1.11 -1.37
CA ARG A 43 -8.92 -0.74 -2.40
C ARG A 43 -8.40 0.37 -3.32
N ALA A 44 -7.50 1.24 -2.87
CA ALA A 44 -6.99 2.34 -3.69
C ALA A 44 -6.15 1.88 -4.90
N PRO A 45 -5.18 0.96 -4.75
CA PRO A 45 -4.51 0.34 -5.89
C PRO A 45 -5.46 -0.35 -6.85
N ARG A 46 -6.49 -1.05 -6.33
CA ARG A 46 -7.48 -1.73 -7.18
C ARG A 46 -8.30 -0.74 -8.01
N THR A 47 -8.70 0.38 -7.44
CA THR A 47 -9.35 1.47 -8.19
C THR A 47 -8.44 2.03 -9.28
N ASN A 48 -7.15 2.23 -8.97
CA ASN A 48 -6.18 2.66 -9.99
C ASN A 48 -6.05 1.63 -11.13
N GLN A 49 -5.97 0.34 -10.82
CA GLN A 49 -5.91 -0.72 -11.83
C GLN A 49 -7.20 -0.82 -12.64
N ALA A 50 -8.37 -0.62 -12.03
CA ALA A 50 -9.64 -0.58 -12.74
C ALA A 50 -9.65 0.56 -13.78
N ILE A 51 -9.20 1.75 -13.40
CA ILE A 51 -9.13 2.92 -14.29
C ILE A 51 -8.13 2.71 -15.41
N VAL A 52 -6.89 2.32 -15.08
CA VAL A 52 -5.82 2.08 -16.08
C VAL A 52 -6.25 0.97 -17.06
N GLY A 53 -6.78 -0.13 -16.54
CA GLY A 53 -7.23 -1.26 -17.36
C GLY A 53 -8.39 -0.89 -18.28
N THR A 54 -9.39 -0.18 -17.74
CA THR A 54 -10.57 0.24 -18.51
C THR A 54 -10.20 1.25 -19.60
N LEU A 55 -9.39 2.27 -19.27
CA LEU A 55 -8.96 3.26 -20.26
C LEU A 55 -8.04 2.66 -21.32
N SER A 56 -7.18 1.70 -20.96
CA SER A 56 -6.37 0.95 -21.93
C SER A 56 -7.25 0.11 -22.86
N LEU A 57 -8.31 -0.52 -22.33
CA LEU A 57 -9.28 -1.26 -23.14
C LEU A 57 -10.09 -0.32 -24.06
N ILE A 58 -10.49 0.85 -23.58
CA ILE A 58 -11.14 1.88 -24.41
C ILE A 58 -10.21 2.34 -25.53
N ALA A 59 -8.93 2.57 -25.24
CA ALA A 59 -7.94 2.93 -26.27
C ALA A 59 -7.84 1.86 -27.36
N PHE A 60 -7.89 0.58 -26.97
CA PHE A 60 -7.93 -0.53 -27.90
C PHE A 60 -9.21 -0.55 -28.75
N VAL A 61 -10.40 -0.51 -28.12
CA VAL A 61 -11.69 -0.61 -28.81
C VAL A 61 -11.93 0.57 -29.76
N THR A 62 -11.53 1.77 -29.35
CA THR A 62 -11.71 2.99 -30.15
C THR A 62 -10.58 3.24 -31.15
N GLY A 63 -9.45 2.53 -31.01
CA GLY A 63 -8.22 2.80 -31.75
C GLY A 63 -7.49 4.09 -31.35
N TRP A 64 -7.98 4.82 -30.34
CA TRP A 64 -7.40 6.10 -29.91
C TRP A 64 -6.21 5.89 -28.95
N TRP A 65 -5.07 5.49 -29.53
CA TRP A 65 -3.84 5.18 -28.81
C TRP A 65 -3.26 6.30 -27.92
N PRO A 66 -3.47 7.62 -28.15
CA PRO A 66 -2.95 8.66 -27.26
C PRO A 66 -3.39 8.52 -25.80
N ILE A 67 -4.51 7.82 -25.53
CA ILE A 67 -4.94 7.47 -24.17
C ILE A 67 -3.83 6.70 -23.41
N LEU A 68 -3.11 5.79 -24.07
CA LEU A 68 -2.02 5.02 -23.45
C LEU A 68 -0.89 5.94 -22.98
N GLY A 69 -0.57 6.96 -23.78
CA GLY A 69 0.42 7.97 -23.43
C GLY A 69 0.00 8.83 -22.23
N LEU A 70 -1.28 9.23 -22.19
CA LEU A 70 -1.85 9.95 -21.05
C LEU A 70 -1.81 9.11 -19.76
N LEU A 71 -2.14 7.82 -19.84
CA LEU A 71 -2.03 6.89 -18.70
C LEU A 71 -0.58 6.73 -18.24
N ALA A 72 0.36 6.54 -19.18
CA ALA A 72 1.79 6.45 -18.86
C ALA A 72 2.28 7.71 -18.15
N ALA A 73 1.92 8.89 -18.66
CA ALA A 73 2.25 10.17 -18.05
C ALA A 73 1.62 10.32 -16.66
N GLN A 74 0.34 9.98 -16.50
CA GLN A 74 -0.36 10.05 -15.22
C GLN A 74 0.27 9.15 -14.15
N LEU A 75 0.68 7.93 -14.53
CA LEU A 75 1.41 7.04 -13.64
C LEU A 75 2.79 7.61 -13.29
N ALA A 76 3.54 8.10 -14.28
CA ALA A 76 4.86 8.70 -14.07
C ALA A 76 4.79 9.93 -13.14
N ILE A 77 3.81 10.81 -13.32
CA ILE A 77 3.56 11.98 -12.48
C ILE A 77 3.24 11.55 -11.04
N GLY A 78 2.32 10.59 -10.86
CA GLY A 78 1.99 10.08 -9.52
C GLY A 78 3.17 9.39 -8.82
N LEU A 79 4.04 8.71 -9.56
CA LEU A 79 5.22 8.04 -9.03
C LEU A 79 6.32 9.03 -8.61
N THR A 80 6.48 10.13 -9.35
CA THR A 80 7.54 11.13 -9.16
C THR A 80 7.17 12.20 -8.15
N PHE A 81 5.98 12.78 -8.27
CA PHE A 81 5.49 13.86 -7.38
C PHE A 81 4.67 13.34 -6.20
N GLY A 82 4.34 12.05 -6.20
CA GLY A 82 3.65 11.36 -5.12
C GLY A 82 2.14 11.26 -5.30
N ARG A 83 1.50 10.58 -4.34
CA ARG A 83 0.07 10.19 -4.38
C ARG A 83 -0.91 11.35 -4.58
N ARG A 84 -0.53 12.58 -4.21
CA ARG A 84 -1.36 13.79 -4.38
C ARG A 84 -1.59 14.17 -5.84
N TYR A 85 -0.69 13.77 -6.74
CA TYR A 85 -0.80 14.04 -8.17
C TYR A 85 -1.34 12.85 -8.97
N CYS A 86 -1.70 11.77 -8.28
CA CYS A 86 -2.36 10.61 -8.87
C CYS A 86 -3.88 10.85 -8.90
N LEU A 87 -4.44 11.17 -10.07
CA LEU A 87 -5.88 11.43 -10.21
C LEU A 87 -6.75 10.25 -9.74
N PRO A 88 -6.45 8.99 -10.10
CA PRO A 88 -7.17 7.83 -9.57
C PRO A 88 -7.09 7.73 -8.03
N CYS A 89 -5.96 8.12 -7.45
CA CYS A 89 -5.77 8.10 -6.02
C CYS A 89 -6.63 9.17 -5.33
N LEU A 90 -6.67 10.40 -5.87
CA LEU A 90 -7.55 11.46 -5.38
C LEU A 90 -9.01 11.04 -5.46
N LEU A 91 -9.44 10.46 -6.59
CA LEU A 91 -10.78 9.93 -6.74
C LEU A 91 -11.09 8.90 -5.65
N TYR A 92 -10.16 7.99 -5.38
CA TYR A 92 -10.36 7.02 -4.32
C TYR A 92 -10.44 7.67 -2.94
N PHE A 93 -9.43 8.42 -2.50
CA PHE A 93 -9.35 8.92 -1.12
C PHE A 93 -10.37 10.00 -0.80
N GLU A 94 -10.72 10.86 -1.76
CA GLU A 94 -11.61 12.00 -1.52
C GLU A 94 -13.07 11.72 -1.90
N VAL A 95 -13.34 10.74 -2.78
CA VAL A 95 -14.71 10.47 -3.25
C VAL A 95 -15.21 9.08 -2.86
N LEU A 96 -14.42 8.03 -3.09
CA LEU A 96 -14.86 6.65 -2.87
C LEU A 96 -14.71 6.21 -1.41
N GLN A 97 -13.53 6.40 -0.82
CA GLN A 97 -13.23 5.98 0.54
C GLN A 97 -14.20 6.59 1.58
N PRO A 98 -14.58 7.88 1.50
CA PRO A 98 -15.56 8.46 2.42
C PRO A 98 -16.97 7.85 2.31
N ARG A 99 -17.29 7.16 1.21
CA ARG A 99 -18.61 6.54 0.99
C ARG A 99 -18.62 5.06 1.35
N PHE A 100 -17.51 4.35 1.13
CA PHE A 100 -17.41 2.90 1.30
C PHE A 100 -16.63 2.46 2.55
N GLY A 101 -16.06 3.42 3.28
CA GLY A 101 -15.16 3.15 4.41
C GLY A 101 -13.75 2.72 4.00
N GLU A 102 -12.86 2.74 4.98
CA GLU A 102 -11.47 2.28 4.86
C GLU A 102 -11.44 0.74 4.75
N GLY A 103 -10.72 0.23 3.74
CA GLY A 103 -10.41 -1.18 3.58
C GLY A 103 -9.17 -1.61 4.37
N PRO A 104 -8.75 -2.88 4.25
CA PRO A 104 -7.52 -3.36 4.86
C PRO A 104 -6.30 -2.56 4.40
N ILE A 105 -5.44 -2.20 5.35
CA ILE A 105 -4.23 -1.42 5.12
C ILE A 105 -3.08 -2.37 4.77
N GLU A 106 -2.38 -2.08 3.67
CA GLU A 106 -1.24 -2.84 3.17
C GLU A 106 -0.01 -1.94 2.92
N ASP A 107 1.17 -2.55 2.73
CA ASP A 107 2.40 -1.84 2.34
C ASP A 107 2.21 -1.20 0.95
N SER A 108 2.60 0.08 0.81
CA SER A 108 2.45 0.82 -0.45
C SER A 108 3.52 0.49 -1.51
N ARG A 109 4.63 -0.15 -1.14
CA ARG A 109 5.77 -0.43 -2.03
C ARG A 109 5.43 -1.40 -3.17
N PRO A 110 4.77 -2.56 -2.95
CA PRO A 110 4.43 -3.47 -4.05
C PRO A 110 3.50 -2.81 -5.11
N PRO A 111 2.40 -2.13 -4.73
CA PRO A 111 1.58 -1.40 -5.71
C PRO A 111 2.34 -0.29 -6.45
N ARG A 112 3.25 0.42 -5.78
CA ARG A 112 4.10 1.43 -6.45
C ARG A 112 5.03 0.79 -7.49
N PHE A 113 5.62 -0.36 -7.18
CA PHE A 113 6.40 -1.12 -8.16
C PHE A 113 5.55 -1.54 -9.36
N ALA A 114 4.35 -2.04 -9.12
CA ALA A 114 3.42 -2.40 -10.20
C ALA A 114 3.09 -1.19 -11.10
N ASN A 115 2.89 0.00 -10.53
CA ASN A 115 2.67 1.23 -11.30
C ASN A 115 3.90 1.65 -12.12
N VAL A 116 5.13 1.43 -11.63
CA VAL A 116 6.36 1.66 -12.42
C VAL A 116 6.38 0.76 -13.65
N VAL A 117 6.12 -0.53 -13.47
CA VAL A 117 6.05 -1.49 -14.58
C VAL A 117 4.95 -1.08 -15.57
N GLY A 118 3.76 -0.70 -15.07
CA GLY A 118 2.68 -0.20 -15.92
C GLY A 118 3.07 1.04 -16.74
N ALA A 119 3.76 2.01 -16.12
CA ALA A 119 4.24 3.20 -16.81
C ALA A 119 5.26 2.87 -17.92
N ILE A 120 6.17 1.92 -17.67
CA ILE A 120 7.16 1.45 -18.66
C ILE A 120 6.45 0.80 -19.85
N PHE A 121 5.49 -0.09 -19.61
CA PHE A 121 4.79 -0.81 -20.68
C PHE A 121 3.90 0.13 -21.51
N LEU A 122 3.11 1.00 -20.86
CA LEU A 122 2.29 1.99 -21.54
C LEU A 122 3.13 3.03 -22.28
N GLY A 123 4.25 3.47 -21.70
CA GLY A 123 5.20 4.35 -22.37
C GLY A 123 5.82 3.69 -23.61
N SER A 124 6.24 2.43 -23.48
CA SER A 124 6.76 1.64 -24.61
C SER A 124 5.71 1.43 -25.70
N ALA A 125 4.45 1.17 -25.32
CA ALA A 125 3.33 1.08 -26.26
C ALA A 125 3.12 2.39 -27.02
N THR A 126 3.18 3.51 -26.31
CA THR A 126 3.05 4.86 -26.88
C THR A 126 4.17 5.14 -27.88
N ILE A 127 5.42 4.84 -27.51
CA ILE A 127 6.58 4.98 -28.40
C ILE A 127 6.42 4.10 -29.65
N ALA A 128 5.97 2.85 -29.49
CA ALA A 128 5.72 1.95 -30.61
C ALA A 128 4.69 2.53 -31.60
N TYR A 129 3.60 3.11 -31.12
CA TYR A 129 2.64 3.82 -31.97
C TYR A 129 3.26 5.03 -32.68
N LEU A 130 4.08 5.83 -31.98
CA LEU A 130 4.75 7.00 -32.56
C LEU A 130 5.73 6.65 -33.68
N VAL A 131 6.43 5.51 -33.59
CA VAL A 131 7.36 5.05 -34.64
C VAL A 131 6.68 4.18 -35.71
N GLY A 132 5.34 4.12 -35.72
CA GLY A 132 4.56 3.38 -36.72
C GLY A 132 4.43 1.87 -36.47
N GLN A 133 4.96 1.35 -35.36
CA GLN A 133 4.87 -0.06 -34.96
C GLN A 133 3.58 -0.35 -34.19
N SER A 134 2.44 -0.17 -34.86
CA SER A 134 1.10 -0.25 -34.27
C SER A 134 0.79 -1.62 -33.64
N ALA A 135 1.26 -2.71 -34.24
CA ALA A 135 1.08 -4.07 -33.71
C ALA A 135 1.70 -4.23 -32.32
N ILE A 136 2.93 -3.73 -32.12
CA ILE A 136 3.63 -3.79 -30.84
C ILE A 136 2.90 -2.93 -29.80
N GLY A 137 2.51 -1.71 -30.18
CA GLY A 137 1.76 -0.81 -29.31
C GLY A 137 0.44 -1.41 -28.83
N LEU A 138 -0.28 -2.07 -29.74
CA LEU A 138 -1.55 -2.75 -29.47
C LEU A 138 -1.36 -3.90 -28.48
N VAL A 139 -0.39 -4.79 -28.74
CA VAL A 139 -0.10 -5.95 -27.88
C VAL A 139 0.28 -5.50 -26.47
N LEU A 140 1.15 -4.49 -26.34
CA LEU A 140 1.54 -3.96 -25.04
C LEU A 140 0.36 -3.30 -24.30
N GLY A 141 -0.46 -2.50 -25.01
CA GLY A 141 -1.65 -1.87 -24.44
C GLY A 141 -2.68 -2.89 -23.95
N LEU A 142 -2.97 -3.92 -24.74
CA LEU A 142 -3.86 -5.02 -24.35
C LEU A 142 -3.32 -5.84 -23.19
N LEU A 143 -2.01 -6.11 -23.16
CA LEU A 143 -1.38 -6.82 -22.06
C LEU A 143 -1.58 -6.04 -20.74
N VAL A 144 -1.35 -4.73 -20.76
CA VAL A 144 -1.61 -3.88 -19.59
C VAL A 144 -3.08 -3.88 -19.22
N ALA A 145 -3.99 -3.74 -20.21
CA ALA A 145 -5.43 -3.78 -19.97
C ALA A 145 -5.86 -5.08 -19.27
N ALA A 146 -5.41 -6.24 -19.78
CA ALA A 146 -5.73 -7.54 -19.24
C ALA A 146 -5.22 -7.72 -17.80
N LEU A 147 -3.94 -7.39 -17.54
CA LEU A 147 -3.35 -7.53 -16.21
C LEU A 147 -3.95 -6.57 -15.18
N ALA A 148 -4.24 -5.34 -15.58
CA ALA A 148 -4.86 -4.33 -14.72
C ALA A 148 -6.31 -4.71 -14.37
N LEU A 149 -7.10 -5.16 -15.35
CA LEU A 149 -8.47 -5.62 -15.10
C LEU A 149 -8.52 -6.92 -14.29
N LEU A 150 -7.56 -7.83 -14.49
CA LEU A 150 -7.39 -9.01 -13.64
C LEU A 150 -7.14 -8.60 -12.19
N ALA A 151 -6.21 -7.67 -11.95
CA ALA A 151 -5.91 -7.17 -10.62
C ALA A 151 -7.10 -6.43 -9.99
N ALA A 152 -7.87 -5.69 -10.78
CA ALA A 152 -9.05 -4.97 -10.32
C ALA A 152 -10.18 -5.90 -9.88
N THR A 153 -10.40 -7.00 -10.60
CA THR A 153 -11.52 -7.93 -10.36
C THR A 153 -11.19 -9.01 -9.33
N THR A 154 -9.98 -9.57 -9.37
CA THR A 154 -9.58 -10.70 -8.51
C THR A 154 -8.78 -10.27 -7.29
N GLY A 155 -8.20 -9.06 -7.30
CA GLY A 155 -7.19 -8.64 -6.32
C GLY A 155 -5.80 -9.23 -6.57
N LEU A 156 -5.63 -10.11 -7.58
CA LEU A 156 -4.33 -10.67 -7.94
C LEU A 156 -3.54 -9.69 -8.83
N CYS A 157 -2.66 -8.92 -8.22
CA CYS A 157 -1.74 -8.05 -8.95
C CYS A 157 -0.41 -8.77 -9.20
N VAL A 158 -0.17 -9.20 -10.45
CA VAL A 158 1.07 -9.88 -10.87
C VAL A 158 2.31 -9.05 -10.52
N GLY A 159 2.26 -7.72 -10.67
CA GLY A 159 3.36 -6.83 -10.29
C GLY A 159 3.68 -6.88 -8.79
N CYS A 160 2.66 -6.94 -7.93
CA CYS A 160 2.85 -7.07 -6.48
C CYS A 160 3.47 -8.42 -6.11
N GLU A 161 3.05 -9.51 -6.77
CA GLU A 161 3.64 -10.83 -6.54
C GLU A 161 5.09 -10.92 -7.00
N ILE A 162 5.42 -10.31 -8.16
CA ILE A 162 6.81 -10.19 -8.62
C ILE A 162 7.65 -9.42 -7.59
N TYR A 163 7.12 -8.32 -7.04
CA TYR A 163 7.83 -7.56 -6.00
C TYR A 163 8.09 -8.40 -4.75
N ARG A 164 7.07 -9.11 -4.24
CA ARG A 164 7.19 -9.99 -3.07
C ARG A 164 8.18 -11.13 -3.32
N PHE A 165 8.11 -11.74 -4.50
CA PHE A 165 9.05 -12.77 -4.92
C PHE A 165 10.49 -12.24 -4.97
N ALA A 166 10.70 -11.07 -5.59
CA ALA A 166 12.01 -10.41 -5.63
C ALA A 166 12.52 -10.04 -4.23
N ALA A 167 11.64 -9.57 -3.34
CA ALA A 167 11.99 -9.31 -1.94
C ALA A 167 12.44 -10.58 -1.20
N ARG A 168 11.75 -11.71 -1.42
CA ARG A 168 12.16 -13.02 -0.87
C ARG A 168 13.51 -13.48 -1.40
N LEU A 169 13.83 -13.20 -2.67
CA LEU A 169 15.14 -13.51 -3.25
C LEU A 169 16.25 -12.62 -2.69
N ARG A 170 15.95 -11.38 -2.32
CA ARG A 170 16.88 -10.46 -1.63
C ARG A 170 17.09 -10.79 -0.14
N GLY A 171 16.56 -11.92 0.34
CA GLY A 171 16.73 -12.36 1.72
C GLY A 171 15.70 -11.81 2.70
N ILE A 172 14.71 -11.06 2.24
CA ILE A 172 13.57 -10.64 3.07
C ILE A 172 12.60 -11.82 3.17
N ARG A 173 12.87 -12.73 4.11
CA ARG A 173 12.00 -13.87 4.43
C ARG A 173 11.60 -13.77 5.89
N ALA A 174 10.42 -14.32 6.20
CA ALA A 174 10.06 -14.63 7.57
C ALA A 174 11.08 -15.66 8.08
N ARG A 175 12.10 -15.17 8.78
CA ARG A 175 13.03 -16.02 9.48
C ARG A 175 12.36 -16.37 10.80
N ARG A 176 12.29 -17.66 11.12
CA ARG A 176 11.94 -18.08 12.47
C ARG A 176 13.01 -17.50 13.40
N ILE A 177 12.60 -16.68 14.35
CA ILE A 177 13.54 -16.19 15.37
C ILE A 177 13.79 -17.39 16.28
N ASP A 178 14.97 -17.99 16.17
CA ASP A 178 15.29 -19.27 16.83
C ASP A 178 15.44 -19.11 18.36
N SER A 179 15.68 -17.89 18.84
CA SER A 179 15.71 -17.56 20.26
C SER A 179 15.28 -16.11 20.50
N VAL A 180 14.28 -15.92 21.35
CA VAL A 180 13.93 -14.62 21.94
C VAL A 180 14.17 -14.74 23.43
N ASP A 181 15.08 -13.93 23.99
CA ASP A 181 15.29 -13.92 25.43
C ASP A 181 14.12 -13.20 26.11
N LEU A 182 13.22 -13.98 26.70
CA LEU A 182 12.04 -13.48 27.39
C LEU A 182 12.41 -12.65 28.63
N ALA A 183 13.61 -12.87 29.21
CA ALA A 183 14.09 -12.10 30.34
C ALA A 183 14.46 -10.67 29.93
N GLU A 184 15.04 -10.47 28.74
CA GLU A 184 15.27 -9.13 28.17
C GLU A 184 13.96 -8.38 27.91
N LEU A 185 12.89 -9.11 27.57
CA LEU A 185 11.55 -8.57 27.36
C LEU A 185 10.74 -8.38 28.66
N GLY A 186 11.32 -8.71 29.81
CA GLY A 186 10.66 -8.60 31.12
C GLY A 186 9.52 -9.60 31.35
N ALA A 187 9.41 -10.64 30.52
CA ALA A 187 8.41 -11.69 30.67
C ALA A 187 8.91 -12.74 31.67
N SER A 188 8.18 -12.90 32.79
CA SER A 188 8.46 -13.95 33.78
C SER A 188 7.63 -15.18 33.45
N SER A 189 8.27 -16.29 33.09
CA SER A 189 7.64 -17.58 32.80
C SER A 189 7.08 -18.25 34.07
N ALA A 190 6.10 -17.62 34.72
CA ALA A 190 5.34 -18.24 35.80
C ALA A 190 4.28 -19.20 35.21
N GLY A 191 4.74 -20.31 34.62
CA GLY A 191 3.92 -21.49 34.32
C GLY A 191 2.88 -21.41 33.19
N GLY A 192 2.93 -20.41 32.30
CA GLY A 192 1.99 -20.26 31.18
C GLY A 192 2.66 -20.05 29.82
N GLU A 193 1.87 -20.16 28.76
CA GLU A 193 2.28 -19.79 27.39
C GLU A 193 2.49 -18.27 27.31
N VAL A 194 3.69 -17.85 26.90
CA VAL A 194 4.04 -16.44 26.70
C VAL A 194 4.09 -16.17 25.20
N VAL A 195 3.16 -15.37 24.70
CA VAL A 195 3.12 -14.90 23.32
C VAL A 195 3.67 -13.48 23.26
N VAL A 196 4.73 -13.27 22.48
CA VAL A 196 5.30 -11.94 22.19
C VAL A 196 4.87 -11.54 20.78
N GLU A 197 4.02 -10.52 20.68
CA GLU A 197 3.57 -9.97 19.41
C GLU A 197 4.32 -8.68 19.07
N PHE A 198 5.01 -8.67 17.93
CA PHE A 198 5.60 -7.45 17.36
C PHE A 198 4.59 -6.80 16.41
N THR A 199 3.90 -5.77 16.89
CA THR A 199 2.80 -5.11 16.19
C THR A 199 3.15 -3.70 15.72
N HIS A 200 2.28 -3.12 14.88
CA HIS A 200 2.33 -1.72 14.45
C HIS A 200 0.90 -1.15 14.46
N PRO A 201 0.66 0.10 14.90
CA PRO A 201 -0.69 0.65 15.07
C PRO A 201 -1.54 0.70 13.78
N LEU A 202 -0.88 0.72 12.62
CA LEU A 202 -1.52 0.71 11.29
C LEU A 202 -1.60 -0.68 10.64
N CYS A 203 -1.10 -1.73 11.30
CA CYS A 203 -1.15 -3.10 10.79
C CYS A 203 -2.56 -3.67 11.01
N THR A 204 -3.34 -3.84 9.94
CA THR A 204 -4.69 -4.41 10.04
C THR A 204 -4.65 -5.84 10.59
N ASP A 205 -3.74 -6.68 10.08
CA ASP A 205 -3.65 -8.09 10.45
C ASP A 205 -3.21 -8.30 11.92
N CYS A 206 -2.30 -7.46 12.41
CA CYS A 206 -1.85 -7.48 13.80
C CYS A 206 -3.01 -7.12 14.74
N ARG A 207 -3.83 -6.13 14.37
CA ARG A 207 -5.01 -5.76 15.16
C ARG A 207 -6.09 -6.85 15.18
N SER A 208 -6.24 -7.63 14.11
CA SER A 208 -7.11 -8.81 14.15
C SER A 208 -6.55 -9.89 15.07
N LEU A 209 -5.24 -10.14 15.04
CA LEU A 209 -4.59 -11.11 15.92
C LEU A 209 -4.72 -10.71 17.40
N GLU A 210 -4.48 -9.44 17.72
CA GLU A 210 -4.68 -8.88 19.07
C GLU A 210 -6.11 -9.08 19.59
N ALA A 211 -7.12 -9.09 18.70
CA ALA A 211 -8.52 -9.31 19.06
C ALA A 211 -8.86 -10.79 19.31
N GLU A 212 -8.10 -11.70 18.71
CA GLU A 212 -8.23 -13.15 18.91
C GLU A 212 -7.49 -13.63 20.16
N LEU A 213 -6.44 -12.92 20.57
CA LEU A 213 -5.67 -13.26 21.76
C LEU A 213 -6.48 -13.02 23.05
N PRO A 214 -6.35 -13.91 24.06
CA PRO A 214 -7.00 -13.71 25.35
C PRO A 214 -6.51 -12.40 25.99
N PRO A 215 -7.38 -11.69 26.75
CA PRO A 215 -7.03 -10.39 27.33
C PRO A 215 -5.76 -10.49 28.16
N SER A 216 -4.71 -9.79 27.71
CA SER A 216 -3.38 -9.87 28.31
C SER A 216 -3.38 -9.27 29.72
N ARG A 217 -2.91 -10.04 30.71
CA ARG A 217 -2.81 -9.62 32.12
C ARG A 217 -1.71 -8.57 32.37
N SER A 218 -0.83 -8.32 31.40
CA SER A 218 0.33 -7.42 31.53
C SER A 218 0.37 -6.37 30.43
N GLY A 219 -0.57 -5.42 30.45
CA GLY A 219 -0.52 -4.24 29.59
C GLY A 219 0.54 -3.24 30.06
N ARG A 220 1.83 -3.54 29.88
CA ARG A 220 2.89 -2.51 29.94
C ARG A 220 3.32 -2.21 28.51
N ARG A 221 2.71 -1.17 27.92
CA ARG A 221 3.14 -0.62 26.63
C ARG A 221 4.42 0.17 26.88
N GLU A 222 5.56 -0.51 26.99
CA GLU A 222 6.84 0.18 27.00
C GLU A 222 7.11 0.70 25.57
N PRO A 223 7.34 2.00 25.37
CA PRO A 223 7.87 2.48 24.10
C PRO A 223 9.23 1.80 23.86
N LEU A 224 9.51 1.41 22.60
CA LEU A 224 10.83 0.91 22.23
C LEU A 224 11.91 1.88 22.75
N PRO A 225 12.95 1.41 23.45
CA PRO A 225 14.06 2.28 23.81
C PRO A 225 14.67 2.86 22.53
N PRO A 226 15.09 4.14 22.52
CA PRO A 226 15.74 4.72 21.37
C PRO A 226 16.97 3.86 21.02
N ALA A 227 17.09 3.50 19.74
CA ALA A 227 18.23 2.73 19.24
C ALA A 227 19.53 3.37 19.75
N SER A 228 20.37 2.56 20.41
CA SER A 228 21.68 2.98 20.85
C SER A 228 22.46 3.52 19.65
N PRO A 229 23.17 4.66 19.79
CA PRO A 229 24.13 5.06 18.80
C PRO A 229 25.32 4.09 18.90
N ASP A 230 25.33 3.05 18.06
CA ASP A 230 26.51 2.20 17.91
C ASP A 230 27.68 3.04 17.40
N THR A 231 28.81 2.90 18.10
CA THR A 231 30.16 3.41 17.81
C THR A 231 30.68 3.02 16.45
#